data_AF-A0A336N783-F1
#
_entry.id   AF-A0A336N783-F1
#
_cell.length_a   1.000
_cell.length_b   1.000
_cell.length_c   1.000
_cell.angle_alpha   90.00
_cell.angle_beta   90.00
_cell.angle_gamma   90.00
#
_symmetry.space_group_name_H-M   'P 1'
#
loop_
_entity.id
_entity.type
_entity.pdbx_description
1 polymer ?
#
loop_
_entity_poly.entity_id
_entity_poly.type
_entity_poly.pdbx_seq_one_letter_code
_entity_poly.pdbx_strand_id
1 'polypeptide(L)'
;MINAFALEDARLVRIDESTEPLNTAIWLDLIEPTVEERETLQESLGQSLASFLELEDIEASARFFEDEDGLHLHSFFYCEDENDYADLASVAFTVRDGRLFTLRDRELPAFRLYRMRSRNQRLIECNSYELLLDLFETKIEQLADVIENVYADLEN
;
A
#
# COMPACT_ATOMS: atom_id res chain seq x y z
N MET A 1 -9.94 -1.92 -8.06
CA MET A 1 -9.01 -2.97 -8.54
C MET A 1 -8.21 -3.54 -7.39
N ILE A 2 -8.26 -4.86 -7.21
CA ILE A 2 -7.42 -5.61 -6.26
C ILE A 2 -6.18 -6.20 -6.97
N ASN A 3 -5.01 -6.06 -6.36
CA ASN A 3 -3.82 -6.84 -6.71
C ASN A 3 -3.39 -7.67 -5.49
N ALA A 4 -3.45 -8.99 -5.60
CA ALA A 4 -3.03 -9.89 -4.53
C ALA A 4 -1.65 -10.51 -4.82
N PHE A 5 -0.85 -10.67 -3.77
CA PHE A 5 0.48 -11.26 -3.84
C PHE A 5 0.64 -12.34 -2.77
N ALA A 6 1.12 -13.51 -3.20
CA ALA A 6 1.57 -14.59 -2.32
C ALA A 6 3.09 -14.57 -2.19
N LEU A 7 3.61 -15.39 -1.27
CA LEU A 7 5.04 -15.61 -1.08
C LEU A 7 5.46 -16.97 -1.64
N GLU A 8 6.41 -16.98 -2.58
CA GLU A 8 7.05 -18.19 -3.11
C GLU A 8 8.56 -18.03 -3.07
N ASP A 9 9.30 -18.94 -2.43
CA ASP A 9 10.76 -18.86 -2.28
C ASP A 9 11.27 -17.49 -1.81
N ALA A 10 10.55 -16.92 -0.83
CA ALA A 10 10.76 -15.58 -0.28
C ALA A 10 10.57 -14.44 -1.29
N ARG A 11 9.79 -14.64 -2.36
CA ARG A 11 9.48 -13.61 -3.38
C ARG A 11 8.00 -13.35 -3.44
N LEU A 12 7.65 -12.10 -3.72
CA LEU A 12 6.26 -11.74 -4.03
C LEU A 12 5.90 -12.23 -5.43
N VAL A 13 4.89 -13.09 -5.51
CA VAL A 13 4.31 -13.58 -6.76
C VAL A 13 2.88 -13.11 -6.82
N ARG A 14 2.48 -12.53 -7.95
CA ARG A 14 1.11 -12.05 -8.15
C ARG A 14 0.17 -13.26 -8.24
N ILE A 15 -0.90 -13.22 -7.47
CA ILE A 15 -1.99 -14.20 -7.54
C ILE A 15 -2.88 -13.87 -8.74
N ASP A 16 -3.25 -14.88 -9.51
CA ASP A 16 -4.33 -14.80 -10.50
C ASP A 16 -5.63 -15.28 -9.84
N GLU A 17 -6.51 -14.32 -9.51
CA GLU A 17 -7.79 -14.55 -8.82
C GLU A 17 -8.74 -15.49 -9.58
N SER A 18 -8.52 -15.69 -10.89
CA SER A 18 -9.29 -16.67 -11.67
C SER A 18 -8.91 -18.12 -11.37
N THR A 19 -7.77 -18.33 -10.71
CA THR A 19 -7.16 -19.64 -10.49
C THR A 19 -6.89 -19.96 -9.02
N GLU A 20 -6.62 -18.95 -8.18
CA GLU A 20 -6.21 -19.15 -6.80
C GLU A 20 -7.00 -18.27 -5.82
N PRO A 21 -7.34 -18.81 -4.63
CA PRO A 21 -8.04 -18.06 -3.60
C PRO A 21 -7.17 -16.97 -2.97
N LEU A 22 -7.77 -15.82 -2.62
CA LEU A 22 -7.10 -14.70 -1.94
C LEU A 22 -6.54 -15.06 -0.55
N ASN A 23 -6.92 -16.21 0.01
CA ASN A 23 -6.48 -16.62 1.35
C ASN A 23 -4.98 -16.92 1.44
N THR A 24 -4.28 -17.17 0.33
CA THR A 24 -2.82 -17.34 0.30
C THR A 24 -2.06 -16.02 0.20
N ALA A 25 -2.77 -14.90 -0.03
CA ALA A 25 -2.14 -13.60 -0.17
C ALA A 25 -1.51 -13.14 1.15
N ILE A 26 -0.28 -12.66 1.08
CA ILE A 26 0.42 -11.94 2.16
C ILE A 26 0.22 -10.42 2.01
N TRP A 27 -0.03 -9.94 0.79
CA TRP A 27 -0.32 -8.54 0.50
C TRP A 27 -1.46 -8.40 -0.49
N LEU A 28 -2.44 -7.57 -0.14
CA LEU A 28 -3.54 -7.14 -0.99
C LEU A 28 -3.44 -5.63 -1.20
N ASP A 29 -3.18 -5.21 -2.44
CA ASP A 29 -3.05 -3.80 -2.87
C ASP A 29 -4.29 -3.36 -3.64
N LEU A 30 -5.10 -2.53 -3.01
CA LEU A 30 -6.38 -2.05 -3.50
C LEU A 30 -6.29 -0.61 -3.97
N ILE A 31 -6.68 -0.39 -5.23
CA ILE A 31 -6.75 0.92 -5.85
C ILE A 31 -8.18 1.14 -6.29
N GLU A 32 -8.84 2.14 -5.71
CA GLU A 32 -10.26 2.45 -5.96
C GLU A 32 -11.12 1.17 -6.04
N PRO A 33 -11.14 0.34 -4.97
CA PRO A 33 -11.87 -0.92 -5.03
C PRO A 33 -13.37 -0.68 -5.20
N THR A 34 -14.00 -1.46 -6.07
CA THR A 34 -15.46 -1.41 -6.26
C THR A 34 -16.18 -1.93 -5.02
N VAL A 35 -17.51 -1.73 -4.96
CA VAL A 35 -18.33 -2.26 -3.87
C VAL A 35 -18.22 -3.79 -3.81
N GLU A 36 -18.27 -4.46 -4.97
CA GLU A 36 -18.18 -5.91 -5.08
C GLU A 36 -16.81 -6.44 -4.63
N GLU A 37 -15.73 -5.72 -4.96
CA GLU A 37 -14.37 -6.03 -4.49
C GLU A 37 -14.26 -5.91 -2.96
N ARG A 38 -14.87 -4.87 -2.37
CA ARG A 38 -14.92 -4.68 -0.91
C ARG A 38 -15.72 -5.79 -0.23
N GLU A 39 -16.89 -6.14 -0.76
CA GLU A 39 -17.72 -7.24 -0.26
C GLU A 39 -16.97 -8.58 -0.33
N THR A 40 -16.27 -8.83 -1.43
CA THR A 40 -15.48 -10.06 -1.61
C THR A 40 -14.41 -10.20 -0.53
N LEU A 41 -13.72 -9.12 -0.15
CA LEU A 41 -12.73 -9.15 0.94
C LEU A 41 -13.36 -9.35 2.31
N GLN A 42 -14.51 -8.72 2.56
CA GLN A 42 -15.26 -8.93 3.79
C GLN A 42 -15.71 -10.40 3.93
N GLU A 43 -16.25 -10.99 2.87
CA GLU A 43 -16.75 -12.37 2.90
C GLU A 43 -15.63 -13.41 2.96
N SER A 44 -14.54 -13.19 2.23
CA SER A 44 -13.45 -14.19 2.08
C SER A 44 -12.39 -14.09 3.17
N LEU A 45 -12.08 -12.89 3.65
CA LEU A 45 -10.99 -12.63 4.59
C LEU A 45 -11.47 -11.97 5.90
N GLY A 46 -12.75 -11.61 6.00
CA GLY A 46 -13.29 -10.92 7.17
C GLY A 46 -12.78 -9.48 7.34
N GLN A 47 -12.17 -8.91 6.30
CA GLN A 47 -11.50 -7.61 6.37
C GLN A 47 -12.40 -6.47 5.91
N SER A 48 -12.81 -5.63 6.85
CA SER A 48 -13.42 -4.34 6.51
C SER A 48 -12.32 -3.37 6.07
N LEU A 49 -12.62 -2.54 5.08
CA LEU A 49 -11.71 -1.50 4.62
C LEU A 49 -12.25 -0.13 5.01
N ALA A 50 -11.35 0.78 5.37
CA ALA A 50 -11.68 2.19 5.53
C ALA A 50 -12.42 2.74 4.30
N SER A 51 -13.33 3.67 4.56
CA SER A 51 -13.92 4.54 3.55
C SER A 51 -12.91 5.61 3.13
N PHE A 52 -13.06 6.15 1.92
CA PHE A 52 -12.20 7.25 1.48
C PHE A 52 -12.39 8.53 2.32
N LEU A 53 -13.58 8.73 2.91
CA LEU A 53 -13.83 9.85 3.81
C LEU A 53 -12.99 9.76 5.09
N GLU A 54 -12.86 8.55 5.67
CA GLU A 54 -12.00 8.34 6.86
C GLU A 54 -10.50 8.55 6.54
N LEU A 55 -10.08 8.47 5.27
CA LEU A 55 -8.70 8.77 4.89
C LEU A 55 -8.40 10.27 4.83
N GLU A 56 -9.42 11.12 4.87
CA GLU A 56 -9.29 12.58 4.93
C GLU A 56 -8.97 13.08 6.35
N ASP A 57 -9.29 12.28 7.38
CA ASP A 57 -9.02 12.62 8.77
C ASP A 57 -7.51 12.72 9.05
N ILE A 58 -7.11 13.78 9.75
CA ILE A 58 -5.69 14.10 9.99
C ILE A 58 -5.25 13.85 11.43
N GLU A 59 -6.20 13.62 12.32
CA GLU A 59 -5.99 13.38 13.74
C GLU A 59 -5.23 12.07 13.97
N ALA A 60 -4.29 12.07 14.92
CA ALA A 60 -3.50 10.89 15.23
C ALA A 60 -4.36 9.66 15.58
N SER A 61 -5.49 9.86 16.27
CA SER A 61 -6.42 8.79 16.64
C SER A 61 -7.19 8.21 15.46
N ALA A 62 -7.32 8.94 14.35
CA ALA A 62 -7.97 8.47 13.12
C ALA A 62 -6.94 7.87 12.13
N ARG A 63 -5.65 8.02 12.40
CA ARG A 63 -4.57 7.57 11.51
C ARG A 63 -3.75 6.41 12.07
N PHE A 64 -3.63 6.31 13.39
CA PHE A 64 -2.79 5.31 14.04
C PHE A 64 -3.56 4.70 15.20
N PHE A 65 -4.16 3.54 14.97
CA PHE A 65 -5.02 2.87 15.94
C PHE A 65 -5.05 1.35 15.71
N GLU A 66 -5.57 0.64 16.70
CA GLU A 66 -5.84 -0.79 16.64
C GLU A 66 -7.30 -1.03 17.01
N ASP A 67 -7.97 -1.91 16.28
CA ASP A 67 -9.33 -2.38 16.57
C ASP A 67 -9.52 -3.86 16.18
N GLU A 68 -10.78 -4.30 16.02
CA GLU A 68 -11.09 -5.68 15.63
C GLU A 68 -10.65 -6.05 14.20
N ASP A 69 -10.43 -5.05 13.35
CA ASP A 69 -9.99 -5.19 11.96
C ASP A 69 -8.46 -5.09 11.80
N GLY A 70 -7.72 -4.90 12.90
CA GLY A 70 -6.27 -5.06 12.96
C GLY A 70 -5.51 -3.78 13.37
N LEU A 71 -4.24 -3.72 12.96
CA LEU A 71 -3.38 -2.55 13.15
C LEU A 71 -3.50 -1.62 11.95
N HIS A 72 -3.88 -0.37 12.18
CA HIS A 72 -4.14 0.63 11.14
C HIS A 72 -3.10 1.75 11.15
N LEU A 73 -2.56 2.05 9.97
CA LEU A 73 -1.67 3.20 9.73
C LEU A 73 -2.12 3.93 8.46
N HIS A 74 -2.61 5.15 8.61
CA HIS A 74 -2.94 6.03 7.47
C HIS A 74 -1.77 6.98 7.23
N SER A 75 -1.08 6.84 6.10
CA SER A 75 0.16 7.59 5.82
C SER A 75 0.04 8.35 4.50
N PHE A 76 0.57 9.56 4.46
CA PHE A 76 0.69 10.30 3.20
C PHE A 76 1.82 9.74 2.34
N PHE A 77 1.55 9.69 1.03
CA PHE A 77 2.51 9.35 0.00
C PHE A 77 2.57 10.50 -1.01
N TYR A 78 3.79 10.87 -1.38
CA TYR A 78 4.04 11.92 -2.35
C TYR A 78 3.74 11.44 -3.77
N CYS A 79 3.08 12.29 -4.53
CA CYS A 79 2.81 12.12 -5.96
C CYS A 79 2.78 13.48 -6.65
N GLU A 80 2.49 13.46 -7.94
CA GLU A 80 2.21 14.64 -8.74
C GLU A 80 0.77 14.56 -9.27
N ASP A 81 0.11 15.71 -9.40
CA ASP A 81 -1.22 15.81 -10.01
C ASP A 81 -1.15 15.80 -11.55
N GLU A 82 -2.29 15.96 -12.21
CA GLU A 82 -2.37 15.97 -13.69
C GLU A 82 -1.65 17.16 -14.36
N ASN A 83 -1.26 18.18 -13.58
CA ASN A 83 -0.58 19.38 -14.04
C ASN A 83 0.89 19.44 -13.56
N ASP A 84 1.44 18.29 -13.16
CA ASP A 84 2.81 18.13 -12.65
C ASP A 84 3.09 18.94 -11.36
N TYR A 85 2.06 19.25 -10.56
CA TYR A 85 2.24 19.85 -9.23
C TYR A 85 2.37 18.78 -8.14
N ALA A 86 3.22 19.06 -7.14
CA ALA A 86 3.35 18.24 -5.94
C ALA A 86 2.00 18.05 -5.23
N ASP A 87 1.65 16.79 -4.97
CA ASP A 87 0.42 16.39 -4.29
C ASP A 87 0.70 15.28 -3.26
N LEU A 88 -0.26 15.03 -2.38
CA LEU A 88 -0.23 13.97 -1.37
C LEU A 88 -1.49 13.11 -1.48
N ALA A 89 -1.28 11.79 -1.57
CA ALA A 89 -2.36 10.83 -1.42
C ALA A 89 -2.30 10.16 -0.05
N SER A 90 -3.46 10.00 0.59
CA SER A 90 -3.59 9.21 1.82
C SER A 90 -3.67 7.72 1.45
N VAL A 91 -2.88 6.90 2.13
CA VAL A 91 -2.89 5.45 1.98
C VAL A 91 -3.20 4.82 3.32
N ALA A 92 -4.26 4.01 3.38
CA ALA A 92 -4.57 3.17 4.52
C ALA A 92 -3.80 1.87 4.44
N PHE A 93 -2.98 1.61 5.46
CA PHE A 93 -2.34 0.33 5.69
C PHE A 93 -3.08 -0.37 6.83
N THR A 94 -3.46 -1.62 6.61
CA THR A 94 -4.02 -2.46 7.68
C THR A 94 -3.22 -3.76 7.75
N VAL A 95 -2.74 -4.13 8.93
CA VAL A 95 -2.10 -5.42 9.18
C VAL A 95 -3.00 -6.27 10.05
N ARG A 96 -3.39 -7.43 9.55
CA ARG A 96 -4.24 -8.40 10.25
C ARG A 96 -3.93 -9.82 9.80
N ASP A 97 -3.88 -10.75 10.76
CA ASP A 97 -3.69 -12.20 10.50
C ASP A 97 -2.49 -12.51 9.58
N GLY A 98 -1.40 -11.77 9.75
CA GLY A 98 -0.16 -11.91 8.97
C GLY A 98 -0.22 -11.36 7.55
N ARG A 99 -1.30 -10.65 7.17
CA ARG A 99 -1.49 -10.01 5.88
C ARG A 99 -1.34 -8.51 5.97
N LEU A 100 -0.88 -7.90 4.88
CA LEU A 100 -0.91 -6.47 4.65
C LEU A 100 -2.03 -6.14 3.66
N PHE A 101 -2.87 -5.18 4.02
CA PHE A 101 -3.83 -4.55 3.12
C PHE A 101 -3.39 -3.11 2.89
N THR A 102 -3.36 -2.68 1.64
CA THR A 102 -3.12 -1.28 1.28
C THR A 102 -4.29 -0.75 0.46
N LEU A 103 -4.90 0.35 0.90
CA LEU A 103 -6.01 1.02 0.23
C LEU A 103 -5.60 2.43 -0.19
N ARG A 104 -5.82 2.76 -1.46
CA ARG A 104 -5.50 4.06 -2.07
C ARG A 104 -6.47 4.43 -3.19
N ASP A 105 -6.59 5.72 -3.44
CA ASP A 105 -7.49 6.31 -4.44
C ASP A 105 -6.84 6.43 -5.84
N ARG A 106 -5.52 6.20 -5.94
CA ARG A 106 -4.79 6.36 -7.21
C ARG A 106 -3.52 5.55 -7.27
N GLU A 107 -2.91 5.53 -8.45
CA GLU A 107 -1.57 4.98 -8.65
C GLU A 107 -0.47 5.86 -8.04
N LEU A 108 0.46 5.25 -7.30
CA LEU A 108 1.52 5.97 -6.60
C LEU A 108 2.91 5.53 -7.06
N PRO A 109 3.87 6.46 -7.24
CA PRO A 109 5.21 6.13 -7.73
C PRO A 109 5.95 5.13 -6.83
N ALA A 110 5.90 5.30 -5.50
CA ALA A 110 6.52 4.37 -4.55
C ALA A 110 5.97 2.94 -4.69
N PHE A 111 4.64 2.77 -4.80
CA PHE A 111 4.01 1.46 -4.99
C PHE A 111 4.39 0.82 -6.33
N ARG A 112 4.43 1.62 -7.40
CA ARG A 112 4.89 1.16 -8.72
C ARG A 112 6.34 0.70 -8.69
N LEU A 113 7.22 1.48 -8.06
CA LEU A 113 8.64 1.17 -7.92
C LEU A 113 8.86 -0.11 -7.09
N TYR A 114 8.19 -0.23 -5.95
CA TYR A 114 8.29 -1.41 -5.09
C TYR A 114 7.81 -2.67 -5.81
N ARG A 115 6.63 -2.64 -6.45
CA ARG A 115 6.11 -3.77 -7.26
C ARG A 115 7.06 -4.17 -8.41
N MET A 116 7.78 -3.21 -9.00
CA MET A 116 8.76 -3.51 -10.02
C MET A 116 9.98 -4.25 -9.45
N ARG A 117 10.50 -3.80 -8.29
CA ARG A 117 11.67 -4.38 -7.62
C ARG A 117 11.37 -5.76 -7.01
N SER A 118 10.20 -5.92 -6.40
CA SER A 118 9.80 -7.16 -5.71
C SER A 118 9.74 -8.39 -6.61
N ARG A 119 9.59 -8.21 -7.94
CA ARG A 119 9.71 -9.30 -8.93
C ARG A 119 11.06 -10.01 -8.88
N ASN A 120 12.12 -9.28 -8.53
CA ASN A 120 13.50 -9.78 -8.55
C ASN A 120 14.14 -9.86 -7.16
N GLN A 121 13.58 -9.17 -6.17
CA GLN A 121 14.05 -9.13 -4.79
C GLN A 121 13.43 -10.25 -3.95
N ARG A 122 14.21 -10.74 -2.99
CA ARG A 122 13.69 -11.63 -1.94
C ARG A 122 13.44 -10.83 -0.67
N LEU A 123 12.35 -11.16 0.01
CA LEU A 123 12.11 -10.80 1.39
C LEU A 123 13.09 -11.56 2.30
N ILE A 124 13.46 -10.93 3.40
CA ILE A 124 14.34 -11.44 4.44
C ILE A 124 13.49 -12.13 5.52
N GLU A 125 12.51 -11.42 6.05
CA GLU A 125 11.68 -11.87 7.18
C GLU A 125 10.36 -12.51 6.75
N CYS A 126 9.98 -12.32 5.48
CA CYS A 126 8.86 -13.00 4.83
C CYS A 126 7.51 -12.73 5.52
N ASN A 127 7.27 -11.51 6.00
CA ASN A 127 6.05 -11.14 6.73
C ASN A 127 5.46 -9.78 6.29
N SER A 128 4.23 -9.50 6.70
CA SER A 128 3.50 -8.26 6.36
C SER A 128 4.13 -6.97 6.91
N TYR A 129 4.85 -7.05 8.04
CA TYR A 129 5.55 -5.88 8.60
C TYR A 129 6.76 -5.50 7.77
N GLU A 130 7.51 -6.48 7.26
CA GLU A 130 8.58 -6.22 6.29
C GLU A 130 8.03 -5.54 5.03
N LEU A 131 6.92 -6.04 4.47
CA LEU A 131 6.28 -5.41 3.31
C LEU A 131 5.85 -3.96 3.56
N LEU A 132 5.30 -3.68 4.74
CA LEU A 132 4.92 -2.34 5.14
C LEU A 132 6.15 -1.42 5.22
N LEU A 133 7.22 -1.90 5.86
CA LEU A 133 8.46 -1.13 6.03
C LEU A 133 9.17 -0.92 4.70
N ASP A 134 9.23 -1.93 3.82
CA ASP A 134 9.80 -1.81 2.47
C ASP A 134 9.10 -0.72 1.64
N LEU A 135 7.76 -0.62 1.74
CA LEU A 135 6.99 0.45 1.09
C LEU A 135 7.34 1.83 1.67
N PHE A 136 7.63 1.90 2.98
CA PHE A 136 8.10 3.13 3.61
C PHE A 136 9.55 3.46 3.24
N GLU A 137 10.44 2.48 3.11
CA GLU A 137 11.80 2.69 2.60
C GLU A 137 11.75 3.27 1.18
N THR A 138 10.92 2.67 0.31
CA THR A 138 10.72 3.15 -1.05
C THR A 138 10.15 4.58 -1.08
N LYS A 139 9.24 4.91 -0.15
CA LYS A 139 8.72 6.28 0.02
C LYS A 139 9.84 7.25 0.42
N ILE A 140 10.68 6.90 1.39
CA ILE A 140 11.77 7.78 1.84
C ILE A 140 12.82 7.98 0.74
N GLU A 141 13.14 6.93 -0.03
CA GLU A 141 14.01 7.05 -1.21
C GLU A 141 13.44 8.07 -2.22
N GLN A 142 12.15 7.95 -2.56
CA GLN A 142 11.50 8.90 -3.47
C GLN A 142 11.53 10.34 -2.92
N LEU A 143 11.28 10.53 -1.62
CA LEU A 143 11.32 11.86 -1.01
C LEU A 143 12.74 12.45 -1.00
N ALA A 144 13.77 11.62 -0.87
CA ALA A 144 15.16 12.06 -0.99
C ALA A 144 15.46 12.57 -2.41
N ASP A 145 15.07 11.82 -3.45
CA ASP A 145 15.21 12.24 -4.85
C ASP A 145 14.50 13.58 -5.13
N VAL A 146 13.29 13.76 -4.58
CA VAL A 146 12.53 15.02 -4.70
C VAL A 146 13.31 16.18 -4.06
N ILE A 147 13.85 15.98 -2.87
CA ILE A 147 14.66 17.02 -2.18
C ILE A 147 15.93 17.33 -2.99
N GLU A 148 16.61 16.33 -3.54
CA GLU A 148 17.80 16.52 -4.38
C GLU A 148 17.49 17.38 -5.61
N ASN A 149 16.37 17.13 -6.29
CA ASN A 149 15.93 17.94 -7.42
C ASN A 149 15.61 19.39 -7.02
N VAL A 150 14.92 19.59 -5.89
CA VAL A 150 14.63 20.94 -5.37
C VAL A 150 15.93 21.72 -5.10
N TYR A 151 16.96 21.08 -4.54
CA TYR A 151 18.27 21.72 -4.36
C TYR A 151 18.93 22.08 -5.70
N ALA A 152 18.87 21.18 -6.70
CA ALA A 152 19.43 21.44 -8.01
C ALA A 152 18.71 22.60 -8.74
N ASP A 153 17.40 22.69 -8.62
CA ASP A 153 16.59 23.76 -9.21
C ASP A 153 16.86 25.12 -8.56
N LEU A 154 17.10 25.16 -7.24
CA LEU A 154 17.35 26.39 -6.50
C LEU A 154 18.74 27.00 -6.76
N GLU A 155 19.71 26.18 -7.15
CA GLU A 155 21.08 26.63 -7.46
C GLU A 155 21.19 27.28 -8.86
N ASN A 156 20.19 27.09 -9.73
CA ASN A 156 20.12 27.67 -11.08
C ASN A 156 19.44 29.04 -11.11
#